data_AF-A0A2U1N615-F1
#
_entry.id   AF-A0A2U1N615-F1
#
_cell.length_a   1.000
_cell.length_b   1.000
_cell.length_c   1.000
_cell.angle_alpha   90.00
_cell.angle_beta   90.00
_cell.angle_gamma   90.00
#
_symmetry.space_group_name_H-M   'P 1'
#
loop_
_entity.id
_entity.type
_entity.pdbx_description
1 polymer ?
#
loop_
_entity_poly.entity_id
_entity_poly.type
_entity_poly.pdbx_seq_one_letter_code
_entity_poly.pdbx_strand_id
1 'polypeptide(L)'
;MSEVAVEVSNTLSRWWGSEDEIVTIALMIFASFLSIYWLVRMLTSKNTHPPLPPGPRSLPLMGNLLSLDPELHVYFASLAKVHGPIARLWLGKKLGVLITSPELAREVLKLHDTTFANRDVPVAAVEGTYGGNDIVWSPYGDQWRMLRKICIREMLSSKTLDSVYSLRRREVKNTVKYLYNHVGQPVNIGEQMFLTVLNVITGMMWGGTVKAEDRVTLGADFRQVVNEIVGYLGIPNLSDFYPGLALFDLQGVQKNMKVLAKKLDGIFESMIDQRRKMGSDDENKDFLQFLLKLKDEGGDYKTPFTIAHLKSLLMVINYSL
;
A
#
# COMPACT_ATOMS: atom_id res chain seq x y z
N MET A 1 -54.07 -42.32 -0.61
CA MET A 1 -52.72 -41.75 -0.39
C MET A 1 -52.18 -41.00 -1.61
N SER A 2 -52.73 -41.15 -2.82
CA SER A 2 -52.24 -40.50 -4.05
C SER A 2 -52.75 -39.06 -4.26
N GLU A 3 -53.98 -38.73 -3.85
CA GLU A 3 -54.57 -37.40 -4.11
C GLU A 3 -53.94 -36.28 -3.27
N VAL A 4 -53.72 -36.52 -1.98
CA VAL A 4 -53.11 -35.54 -1.07
C VAL A 4 -51.66 -35.24 -1.47
N ALA A 5 -50.92 -36.24 -1.96
CA ALA A 5 -49.55 -36.05 -2.43
C ALA A 5 -49.48 -35.21 -3.72
N VAL A 6 -50.46 -35.38 -4.62
CA VAL A 6 -50.57 -34.60 -5.87
C VAL A 6 -50.99 -33.16 -5.57
N GLU A 7 -51.89 -32.94 -4.62
CA GLU A 7 -52.34 -31.60 -4.23
C GLU A 7 -51.25 -30.81 -3.49
N VAL A 8 -50.47 -31.48 -2.63
CA VAL A 8 -49.27 -30.89 -1.99
C VAL A 8 -48.18 -30.58 -3.03
N SER A 9 -47.95 -31.46 -4.01
CA SER A 9 -47.00 -31.20 -5.10
C SER A 9 -47.43 -30.01 -5.98
N ASN A 10 -48.73 -29.90 -6.31
CA ASN A 10 -49.26 -28.82 -7.15
C ASN A 10 -49.31 -27.47 -6.43
N THR A 11 -49.49 -27.47 -5.11
CA THR A 11 -49.43 -26.25 -4.29
C THR A 11 -47.99 -25.78 -4.11
N LEU A 12 -47.05 -26.70 -3.85
CA LEU A 12 -45.62 -26.39 -3.79
C LEU A 12 -45.08 -25.88 -5.13
N SER A 13 -45.47 -26.48 -6.27
CA SER A 13 -45.03 -26.03 -7.60
C SER A 13 -45.59 -24.65 -7.98
N ARG A 14 -46.83 -24.32 -7.57
CA ARG A 14 -47.40 -22.98 -7.74
C ARG A 14 -46.71 -21.93 -6.87
N TRP A 15 -46.36 -22.30 -5.64
CA TRP A 15 -45.70 -21.39 -4.70
C TRP A 15 -44.30 -21.03 -5.20
N TRP A 16 -43.50 -22.04 -5.60
CA TRP A 16 -42.18 -21.83 -6.20
C TRP A 16 -42.23 -21.04 -7.51
N GLY A 17 -43.21 -21.31 -8.41
CA GLY A 17 -43.37 -20.54 -9.64
C GLY A 17 -43.78 -19.07 -9.40
N SER A 18 -44.53 -18.79 -8.35
CA SER A 18 -44.97 -17.42 -8.02
C SER A 18 -43.88 -16.58 -7.36
N GLU A 19 -42.98 -17.18 -6.59
CA GLU A 19 -41.83 -16.48 -6.01
C GLU A 19 -40.84 -16.04 -7.10
N ASP A 20 -40.60 -16.89 -8.10
CA ASP A 20 -39.76 -16.57 -9.25
C ASP A 20 -40.36 -15.45 -10.13
N GLU A 21 -41.68 -15.43 -10.33
CA GLU A 21 -42.36 -14.34 -11.05
C GLU A 21 -42.28 -12.99 -10.29
N ILE A 22 -42.47 -13.00 -8.97
CA ILE A 22 -42.37 -11.78 -8.16
C ILE A 22 -40.93 -11.25 -8.16
N VAL A 23 -39.93 -12.14 -8.03
CA VAL A 23 -38.51 -11.78 -8.07
C VAL A 23 -38.11 -11.23 -9.44
N THR A 24 -38.57 -11.87 -10.53
CA THR A 24 -38.27 -11.39 -11.89
C THR A 24 -38.92 -10.03 -12.19
N ILE A 25 -40.17 -9.81 -11.76
CA ILE A 25 -40.85 -8.51 -11.87
C ILE A 25 -40.10 -7.45 -11.06
N ALA A 26 -39.70 -7.76 -9.82
CA ALA A 26 -38.94 -6.84 -8.97
C ALA A 26 -37.58 -6.46 -9.60
N LEU A 27 -36.87 -7.42 -10.20
CA LEU A 27 -35.61 -7.16 -10.92
C LEU A 27 -35.81 -6.29 -12.17
N MET A 28 -36.88 -6.51 -12.94
CA MET A 28 -37.20 -5.68 -14.11
C MET A 28 -37.55 -4.25 -13.73
N ILE A 29 -38.31 -4.06 -12.65
CA ILE A 29 -38.63 -2.73 -12.11
C ILE A 29 -37.34 -2.06 -11.63
N PHE A 30 -36.50 -2.76 -10.87
CA PHE A 30 -35.23 -2.20 -10.40
C PHE A 30 -34.31 -1.79 -11.57
N ALA A 31 -34.19 -2.63 -12.59
CA ALA A 31 -33.40 -2.32 -13.79
C ALA A 31 -33.95 -1.10 -14.56
N SER A 32 -35.27 -0.98 -14.69
CA SER A 32 -35.90 0.16 -15.37
C SER A 32 -35.71 1.47 -14.60
N PHE A 33 -35.87 1.45 -13.27
CA PHE A 33 -35.56 2.61 -12.42
C PHE A 33 -34.09 3.01 -12.52
N LEU A 34 -33.17 2.05 -12.54
CA LEU A 34 -31.74 2.31 -12.67
C LEU A 34 -31.40 2.94 -14.04
N SER A 35 -32.05 2.47 -15.11
CA SER A 35 -31.93 3.01 -16.46
C SER A 35 -32.46 4.45 -16.56
N ILE A 36 -33.63 4.73 -16.00
CA ILE A 36 -34.23 6.08 -15.98
C ILE A 36 -33.37 7.03 -15.16
N TYR A 37 -32.94 6.63 -13.96
CA TYR A 37 -32.02 7.41 -13.14
C TYR A 37 -30.74 7.74 -13.91
N TRP A 38 -30.19 6.76 -14.64
CA TRP A 38 -29.01 6.94 -15.45
C TRP A 38 -29.20 7.95 -16.59
N LEU A 39 -30.31 7.83 -17.32
CA LEU A 39 -30.68 8.73 -18.41
C LEU A 39 -30.84 10.17 -17.91
N VAL A 40 -31.54 10.36 -16.79
CA VAL A 40 -31.72 11.68 -16.17
C VAL A 40 -30.38 12.27 -15.75
N ARG A 41 -29.49 11.49 -15.14
CA ARG A 41 -28.15 11.97 -14.75
C ARG A 41 -27.29 12.35 -15.96
N MET A 42 -27.40 11.60 -17.05
CA MET A 42 -26.68 11.89 -18.30
C MET A 42 -27.16 13.21 -18.93
N LEU A 43 -28.48 13.45 -18.93
CA LEU A 43 -29.09 14.66 -19.51
C LEU A 43 -28.93 15.90 -18.64
N THR A 44 -28.85 15.75 -17.31
CA THR A 44 -28.77 16.88 -16.36
C THR A 44 -27.34 17.28 -15.99
N SER A 45 -26.33 16.49 -16.36
CA SER A 45 -24.93 16.79 -16.06
C SER A 45 -24.41 17.92 -16.97
N LYS A 46 -24.50 19.16 -16.47
CA LYS A 46 -23.81 20.31 -17.05
C LYS A 46 -22.35 20.30 -16.59
N ASN A 47 -21.42 20.09 -17.52
CA ASN A 47 -19.99 20.11 -17.23
C ASN A 47 -19.49 21.57 -17.23
N THR A 48 -19.38 22.17 -16.05
CA THR A 48 -18.84 23.53 -15.85
C THR A 48 -17.31 23.56 -15.71
N HIS A 49 -16.65 22.41 -15.87
CA HIS A 49 -15.21 22.29 -15.71
C HIS A 49 -14.45 22.53 -17.02
N PRO A 50 -13.22 23.05 -16.95
CA PRO A 50 -12.33 23.11 -18.10
C PRO A 50 -12.19 21.72 -18.75
N PRO A 51 -11.91 21.66 -20.07
CA PRO A 51 -11.83 20.40 -20.77
C PRO A 51 -10.75 19.52 -20.14
N LEU A 52 -11.14 18.32 -19.73
CA LEU A 52 -10.20 17.32 -19.26
C LEU A 52 -9.34 16.83 -20.43
N PRO A 53 -8.14 16.27 -20.15
CA PRO A 53 -7.35 15.60 -21.16
C PRO A 53 -8.14 14.53 -21.94
N PRO A 54 -7.72 14.17 -23.17
CA PRO A 54 -8.31 13.05 -23.90
C PRO A 54 -8.18 11.75 -23.10
N GLY A 55 -8.97 10.74 -23.42
CA GLY A 55 -8.85 9.44 -22.74
C GLY A 55 -9.92 8.45 -23.17
N PRO A 56 -9.81 7.19 -22.75
CA PRO A 56 -10.80 6.17 -23.06
C PRO A 56 -12.19 6.59 -22.54
N ARG A 57 -13.22 6.17 -23.28
CA ARG A 57 -14.61 6.36 -22.83
C ARG A 57 -14.82 5.54 -21.56
N SER A 58 -15.40 6.16 -20.55
CA SER A 58 -15.68 5.55 -19.25
C SER A 58 -17.10 5.02 -19.20
N LEU A 59 -17.27 3.85 -18.58
CA LEU A 59 -18.57 3.32 -18.23
C LEU A 59 -19.16 4.07 -17.04
N PRO A 60 -20.50 4.13 -16.94
CA PRO A 60 -21.17 4.65 -15.77
C PRO A 60 -20.79 3.92 -14.50
N LEU A 61 -20.58 4.68 -13.41
CA LEU A 61 -20.23 4.19 -12.06
C LEU A 61 -18.85 3.51 -11.98
N MET A 62 -18.54 2.58 -12.89
CA MET A 62 -17.31 1.78 -12.93
C MET A 62 -16.11 2.51 -13.53
N GLY A 63 -16.35 3.57 -14.32
CA GLY A 63 -15.26 4.24 -15.03
C GLY A 63 -14.64 3.29 -16.05
N ASN A 64 -13.34 3.09 -15.96
CA ASN A 64 -12.53 2.22 -16.80
C ASN A 64 -12.04 0.97 -16.06
N LEU A 65 -12.54 0.71 -14.84
CA LEU A 65 -12.06 -0.42 -14.01
C LEU A 65 -12.16 -1.77 -14.72
N LEU A 66 -13.25 -2.03 -15.45
CA LEU A 66 -13.44 -3.28 -16.18
C LEU A 66 -12.52 -3.46 -17.39
N SER A 67 -11.91 -2.37 -17.85
CA SER A 67 -11.00 -2.36 -19.00
C SER A 67 -9.53 -2.33 -18.57
N LEU A 68 -9.25 -2.34 -17.26
CA LEU A 68 -7.89 -2.38 -16.76
C LEU A 68 -7.27 -3.74 -17.02
N ASP A 69 -6.07 -3.71 -17.59
CA ASP A 69 -5.19 -4.88 -17.66
C ASP A 69 -4.39 -4.98 -16.35
N PRO A 70 -4.21 -6.19 -15.77
CA PRO A 70 -3.31 -6.39 -14.63
C PRO A 70 -1.89 -5.86 -14.85
N GLU A 71 -1.37 -5.88 -16.08
CA GLU A 71 -0.11 -5.24 -16.45
C GLU A 71 -0.30 -3.73 -16.70
N LEU A 72 -0.63 -3.01 -15.62
CA LEU A 72 -1.04 -1.60 -15.66
C LEU A 72 -0.06 -0.69 -16.43
N HIS A 73 1.25 -0.90 -16.25
CA HIS A 73 2.27 -0.08 -16.91
C HIS A 73 2.29 -0.28 -18.45
N VAL A 74 2.09 -1.52 -18.93
CA VAL A 74 1.96 -1.83 -20.36
C VAL A 74 0.66 -1.26 -20.91
N TYR A 75 -0.44 -1.44 -20.18
CA TYR A 75 -1.74 -0.89 -20.54
C TYR A 75 -1.72 0.63 -20.64
N PHE A 76 -1.13 1.33 -19.67
CA PHE A 76 -0.99 2.79 -19.70
C PHE A 76 -0.11 3.25 -20.86
N ALA A 77 0.99 2.54 -21.17
CA ALA A 77 1.79 2.83 -22.35
C ALA A 77 0.99 2.65 -23.66
N SER A 78 0.09 1.66 -23.72
CA SER A 78 -0.80 1.48 -24.87
C SER A 78 -1.82 2.62 -25.00
N LEU A 79 -2.40 3.09 -23.89
CA LEU A 79 -3.31 4.23 -23.88
C LEU A 79 -2.64 5.52 -24.36
N ALA A 80 -1.37 5.73 -23.97
CA ALA A 80 -0.60 6.89 -24.39
C ALA A 80 -0.38 6.93 -25.92
N LYS A 81 -0.24 5.77 -26.57
CA LYS A 81 -0.14 5.70 -28.04
C LYS A 81 -1.42 6.15 -28.75
N VAL A 82 -2.58 5.98 -28.12
CA VAL A 82 -3.89 6.31 -28.70
C VAL A 82 -4.35 7.72 -28.33
N HIS A 83 -4.13 8.12 -27.08
CA HIS A 83 -4.67 9.36 -26.52
C HIS A 83 -3.63 10.47 -26.35
N GLY A 84 -2.34 10.17 -26.59
CA GLY A 84 -1.25 11.11 -26.47
C GLY A 84 -0.58 11.09 -25.08
N PRO A 85 0.39 12.00 -24.85
CA PRO A 85 1.27 11.97 -23.69
C PRO A 85 0.60 12.39 -22.37
N ILE A 86 -0.60 12.95 -22.44
CA ILE A 86 -1.47 13.27 -21.32
C ILE A 86 -2.86 12.71 -21.57
N ALA A 87 -3.32 11.81 -20.70
CA ALA A 87 -4.62 11.18 -20.85
C ALA A 87 -5.36 11.06 -19.52
N ARG A 88 -6.69 11.06 -19.56
CA ARG A 88 -7.54 10.83 -18.39
C ARG A 88 -8.00 9.37 -18.31
N LEU A 89 -8.18 8.86 -17.11
CA LEU A 89 -8.74 7.56 -16.82
C LEU A 89 -9.67 7.66 -15.61
N TRP A 90 -10.83 7.01 -15.63
CA TRP A 90 -11.73 6.96 -14.48
C TRP A 90 -11.57 5.64 -13.75
N LEU A 91 -11.24 5.67 -12.46
CA LEU A 91 -11.12 4.49 -11.60
C LEU A 91 -12.31 4.49 -10.64
N GLY A 92 -13.42 3.89 -11.07
CA GLY A 92 -14.71 4.03 -10.39
C GLY A 92 -15.16 5.49 -10.42
N LYS A 93 -15.21 6.14 -9.25
CA LYS A 93 -15.53 7.58 -9.13
C LYS A 93 -14.31 8.49 -9.09
N LYS A 94 -13.09 7.95 -9.08
CA LYS A 94 -11.85 8.72 -9.04
C LYS A 94 -11.34 9.05 -10.44
N LEU A 95 -10.90 10.29 -10.64
CA LEU A 95 -10.24 10.71 -11.88
C LEU A 95 -8.73 10.53 -11.73
N GLY A 96 -8.12 9.73 -12.60
CA GLY A 96 -6.68 9.64 -12.79
C GLY A 96 -6.24 10.40 -14.03
N VAL A 97 -5.07 11.03 -13.96
CA VAL A 97 -4.40 11.64 -15.13
C VAL A 97 -3.08 10.92 -15.34
N LEU A 98 -2.94 10.32 -16.51
CA LEU A 98 -1.75 9.63 -16.97
C LEU A 98 -0.81 10.63 -17.65
N ILE A 99 0.45 10.63 -17.24
CA ILE A 99 1.54 11.41 -17.83
C ILE A 99 2.60 10.44 -18.35
N THR A 100 2.95 10.54 -19.63
CA THR A 100 3.88 9.61 -20.29
C THR A 100 4.99 10.29 -21.11
N SER A 101 5.14 11.61 -21.00
CA SER A 101 6.28 12.33 -21.61
C SER A 101 7.23 12.90 -20.56
N PRO A 102 8.56 12.91 -20.81
CA PRO A 102 9.53 13.55 -19.92
C PRO A 102 9.26 15.03 -19.68
N GLU A 103 8.79 15.75 -20.69
CA GLU A 103 8.49 17.18 -20.62
C GLU A 103 7.36 17.44 -19.62
N LEU A 104 6.24 16.72 -19.74
CA LEU A 104 5.12 16.85 -18.81
C LEU A 104 5.47 16.31 -17.41
N ALA A 105 6.27 15.25 -17.31
CA ALA A 105 6.76 14.77 -16.03
C ALA A 105 7.60 15.84 -15.31
N ARG A 106 8.41 16.61 -16.04
CA ARG A 106 9.15 17.75 -15.50
C ARG A 106 8.21 18.89 -15.04
N GLU A 107 7.17 19.20 -15.81
CA GLU A 107 6.15 20.18 -15.40
C GLU A 107 5.53 19.79 -14.05
N VAL A 108 5.08 18.54 -13.92
CA VAL A 108 4.38 18.04 -12.72
C VAL A 108 5.32 17.84 -11.53
N LEU A 109 6.47 17.18 -11.73
CA LEU A 109 7.34 16.72 -10.64
C LEU A 109 8.43 17.72 -10.26
N LYS A 110 8.62 18.80 -11.01
CA LYS A 110 9.67 19.80 -10.75
C LYS A 110 9.17 21.24 -10.76
N LEU A 111 8.41 21.64 -11.79
CA LEU A 111 7.96 23.03 -11.90
C LEU A 111 6.75 23.31 -11.00
N HIS A 112 5.88 22.31 -10.83
CA HIS A 112 4.69 22.36 -9.97
C HIS A 112 4.73 21.28 -8.87
N ASP A 113 5.94 20.92 -8.41
CA ASP A 113 6.17 19.82 -7.49
C ASP A 113 5.34 19.92 -6.20
N THR A 114 5.27 21.10 -5.59
CA THR A 114 4.48 21.37 -4.37
C THR A 114 2.97 21.23 -4.59
N THR A 115 2.46 21.60 -5.77
CA THR A 115 1.04 21.45 -6.13
C THR A 115 0.64 19.98 -6.23
N PHE A 116 1.53 19.15 -6.79
CA PHE A 116 1.30 17.71 -6.99
C PHE A 116 2.00 16.82 -5.94
N ALA A 117 2.43 17.40 -4.81
CA ALA A 117 3.21 16.68 -3.81
C ALA A 117 2.38 15.71 -2.96
N ASN A 118 1.06 15.94 -2.85
CA ASN A 118 0.16 15.11 -2.04
C ASN A 118 -0.13 13.76 -2.70
N ARG A 119 -0.67 12.83 -1.92
CA ARG A 119 -1.00 11.46 -2.34
C ARG A 119 -2.47 11.16 -2.10
N ASP A 120 -3.04 10.34 -2.98
CA ASP A 120 -4.30 9.64 -2.71
C ASP A 120 -3.98 8.39 -1.90
N VAL A 121 -4.23 8.44 -0.59
CA VAL A 121 -3.77 7.42 0.36
C VAL A 121 -4.80 6.28 0.42
N PRO A 122 -4.44 5.03 0.07
CA PRO A 122 -5.37 3.92 0.17
C PRO A 122 -5.63 3.53 1.63
N VAL A 123 -6.78 2.93 1.90
CA VAL A 123 -7.18 2.47 3.24
C VAL A 123 -6.12 1.55 3.86
N ALA A 124 -5.52 0.66 3.07
CA ALA A 124 -4.43 -0.20 3.50
C ALA A 124 -3.20 0.60 3.99
N ALA A 125 -2.85 1.69 3.31
CA ALA A 125 -1.74 2.54 3.74
C ALA A 125 -2.07 3.26 5.04
N VAL A 126 -3.27 3.82 5.20
CA VAL A 126 -3.68 4.51 6.43
C VAL A 126 -3.53 3.59 7.65
N GLU A 127 -4.04 2.36 7.57
CA GLU A 127 -3.97 1.40 8.66
C GLU A 127 -2.56 0.85 8.89
N GLY A 128 -1.79 0.64 7.82
CA GLY A 128 -0.44 0.12 7.92
C GLY A 128 0.54 1.13 8.52
N THR A 129 0.38 2.42 8.22
CA THR A 129 1.45 3.43 8.37
C THR A 129 1.19 4.45 9.49
N TYR A 130 0.61 3.99 10.59
CA TYR A 130 0.30 4.83 11.77
C TYR A 130 -0.57 6.04 11.40
N GLY A 131 -1.58 5.82 10.54
CA GLY A 131 -2.49 6.87 10.08
C GLY A 131 -2.00 7.67 8.87
N GLY A 132 -1.08 7.14 8.06
CA GLY A 132 -0.50 7.86 6.92
C GLY A 132 0.63 8.82 7.32
N ASN A 133 1.20 8.64 8.51
CA ASN A 133 2.20 9.55 9.11
C ASN A 133 3.64 9.14 8.76
N ASP A 134 3.88 8.80 7.49
CA ASP A 134 5.17 8.36 6.98
C ASP A 134 5.66 9.20 5.77
N ILE A 135 6.87 8.93 5.27
CA ILE A 135 7.45 9.72 4.16
C ILE A 135 6.83 9.43 2.78
N VAL A 136 6.04 8.36 2.64
CA VAL A 136 5.43 7.90 1.38
C VAL A 136 4.04 8.50 1.21
N TRP A 137 3.21 8.46 2.26
CA TRP A 137 1.79 8.78 2.22
C TRP A 137 1.43 10.09 2.90
N SER A 138 2.28 10.66 3.77
CA SER A 138 1.96 11.93 4.41
C SER A 138 1.83 13.07 3.40
N PRO A 139 0.86 13.99 3.61
CA PRO A 139 0.75 15.18 2.79
C PRO A 139 2.00 16.06 2.95
N TYR A 140 2.30 16.81 1.90
CA TYR A 140 3.42 17.75 1.92
C TYR A 140 3.19 18.84 2.96
N GLY A 141 4.15 19.01 3.86
CA GLY A 141 4.07 19.93 4.98
C GLY A 141 5.30 19.82 5.87
N ASP A 142 5.26 20.50 7.03
CA ASP A 142 6.41 20.54 7.94
C ASP A 142 6.78 19.15 8.48
N GLN A 143 5.78 18.33 8.82
CA GLN A 143 6.00 16.95 9.27
C GLN A 143 6.69 16.09 8.20
N TRP A 144 6.19 16.12 6.95
CA TRP A 144 6.82 15.38 5.85
C TRP A 144 8.25 15.87 5.59
N ARG A 145 8.48 17.20 5.61
CA ARG A 145 9.80 17.79 5.45
C ARG A 145 10.76 17.35 6.56
N MET A 146 10.29 17.31 7.81
CA MET A 146 11.04 16.80 8.95
C MET A 146 11.42 15.33 8.75
N LEU A 147 10.45 14.46 8.47
CA LEU A 147 10.69 13.02 8.25
C LEU A 147 11.66 12.77 7.10
N ARG A 148 11.49 13.48 5.96
CA ARG A 148 12.40 13.39 4.81
C ARG A 148 13.81 13.85 5.18
N LYS A 149 13.94 14.94 5.95
CA LYS A 149 15.23 15.45 6.42
C LYS A 149 15.94 14.43 7.31
N ILE A 150 15.22 13.80 8.24
CA ILE A 150 15.75 12.73 9.11
C ILE A 150 16.23 11.55 8.27
N CYS A 151 15.38 11.05 7.36
CA CYS A 151 15.73 9.94 6.48
C CYS A 151 17.00 10.22 5.67
N ILE A 152 17.08 11.38 4.99
CA ILE A 152 18.22 11.71 4.13
C ILE A 152 19.48 12.01 4.94
N ARG A 153 19.39 12.82 6.00
CA ARG A 153 20.57 13.31 6.72
C ARG A 153 21.09 12.36 7.78
N GLU A 154 20.18 11.72 8.52
CA GLU A 154 20.56 10.94 9.69
C GLU A 154 20.69 9.46 9.35
N MET A 155 19.90 8.94 8.39
CA MET A 155 19.91 7.51 8.04
C MET A 155 20.72 7.22 6.77
N LEU A 156 20.46 7.97 5.70
CA LEU A 156 21.03 7.73 4.36
C LEU A 156 22.24 8.61 4.04
N SER A 157 22.82 9.31 5.03
CA SER A 157 24.06 10.04 4.80
C SER A 157 25.24 9.09 4.66
N SER A 158 26.28 9.51 3.93
CA SER A 158 27.50 8.71 3.75
C SER A 158 28.10 8.28 5.09
N LYS A 159 28.13 9.18 6.08
CA LYS A 159 28.63 8.90 7.43
C LYS A 159 27.85 7.78 8.12
N THR A 160 26.52 7.83 8.09
CA THR A 160 25.70 6.79 8.72
C THR A 160 25.81 5.48 7.95
N LEU A 161 25.79 5.52 6.62
CA LEU A 161 25.98 4.35 5.79
C LEU A 161 27.35 3.69 6.03
N ASP A 162 28.42 4.45 6.23
CA ASP A 162 29.74 3.90 6.57
C ASP A 162 29.73 3.26 7.96
N SER A 163 29.01 3.85 8.93
CA SER A 163 28.91 3.31 10.29
C SER A 163 28.23 1.93 10.35
N VAL A 164 27.29 1.66 9.43
CA VAL A 164 26.59 0.37 9.34
C VAL A 164 27.19 -0.57 8.28
N TYR A 165 28.38 -0.26 7.77
CA TYR A 165 29.06 -1.07 6.75
C TYR A 165 29.30 -2.52 7.18
N SER A 166 29.68 -2.73 8.44
CA SER A 166 29.92 -4.08 8.99
C SER A 166 28.67 -4.96 8.93
N LEU A 167 27.49 -4.38 9.21
CA LEU A 167 26.19 -5.05 9.13
C LEU A 167 25.88 -5.45 7.68
N ARG A 168 26.00 -4.53 6.73
CA ARG A 168 25.79 -4.84 5.30
C ARG A 168 26.75 -5.91 4.80
N ARG A 169 28.04 -5.77 5.12
CA ARG A 169 29.09 -6.72 4.70
C ARG A 169 28.84 -8.11 5.25
N ARG A 170 28.34 -8.22 6.49
CA ARG A 170 27.98 -9.51 7.10
C ARG A 170 26.90 -10.22 6.29
N GLU A 171 25.81 -9.53 5.96
CA GLU A 171 24.70 -10.16 5.23
C GLU A 171 25.09 -10.57 3.81
N VAL A 172 25.85 -9.74 3.09
CA VAL A 172 26.38 -10.11 1.76
C VAL A 172 27.30 -11.33 1.84
N LYS A 173 28.17 -11.40 2.86
CA LYS A 173 29.03 -12.58 3.08
C LYS A 173 28.23 -13.85 3.36
N ASN A 174 27.12 -13.74 4.11
CA ASN A 174 26.23 -14.87 4.38
C ASN A 174 25.63 -15.40 3.07
N THR A 175 25.19 -14.51 2.17
CA THR A 175 24.69 -14.89 0.85
C THR A 175 25.75 -15.56 0.00
N VAL A 176 26.97 -15.01 -0.06
CA VAL A 176 28.08 -15.63 -0.81
C VAL A 176 28.40 -17.02 -0.26
N LYS A 177 28.44 -17.17 1.07
CA LYS A 177 28.65 -18.48 1.73
C LYS A 177 27.53 -19.46 1.40
N TYR A 178 26.27 -19.01 1.40
CA TYR A 178 25.12 -19.82 1.00
C TYR A 178 25.28 -20.33 -0.44
N LEU A 179 25.58 -19.45 -1.39
CA LEU A 179 25.76 -19.82 -2.79
C LEU A 179 26.94 -20.79 -2.98
N TYR A 180 28.05 -20.54 -2.30
CA TYR A 180 29.22 -21.43 -2.32
C TYR A 180 28.88 -22.85 -1.83
N ASN A 181 28.03 -22.96 -0.80
CA ASN A 181 27.60 -24.25 -0.26
C ASN A 181 26.60 -25.00 -1.17
N HIS A 182 26.05 -24.35 -2.20
CA HIS A 182 25.08 -24.93 -3.15
C HIS A 182 25.66 -25.05 -4.57
N VAL A 183 26.99 -25.07 -4.70
CA VAL A 183 27.64 -25.32 -5.99
C VAL A 183 27.18 -26.66 -6.57
N GLY A 184 26.75 -26.64 -7.84
CA GLY A 184 26.21 -27.81 -8.53
C GLY A 184 24.73 -28.10 -8.25
N GLN A 185 24.04 -27.27 -7.46
CA GLN A 185 22.61 -27.39 -7.19
C GLN A 185 21.83 -26.22 -7.81
N PRO A 186 20.57 -26.43 -8.25
CA PRO A 186 19.72 -25.33 -8.71
C PRO A 186 19.39 -24.39 -7.54
N VAL A 187 19.60 -23.09 -7.74
CA VAL A 187 19.31 -22.04 -6.75
C VAL A 187 18.45 -20.95 -7.40
N ASN A 188 17.39 -20.52 -6.71
CA ASN A 188 16.61 -19.35 -7.11
C ASN A 188 17.34 -18.05 -6.74
N ILE A 189 18.05 -17.46 -7.70
CA ILE A 189 18.82 -16.23 -7.46
C ILE A 189 17.91 -15.04 -7.11
N GLY A 190 16.72 -14.93 -7.71
CA GLY A 190 15.80 -13.82 -7.43
C GLY A 190 15.36 -13.81 -5.97
N GLU A 191 14.95 -14.97 -5.46
CA GLU A 191 14.60 -15.14 -4.04
C GLU A 191 15.80 -14.87 -3.14
N GLN A 192 16.99 -15.39 -3.47
CA GLN A 192 18.18 -15.14 -2.67
C GLN A 192 18.61 -13.67 -2.64
N MET A 193 18.49 -12.94 -3.75
CA MET A 193 18.77 -11.50 -3.78
C MET A 193 17.75 -10.72 -2.95
N PHE A 194 16.47 -11.06 -3.07
CA PHE A 194 15.41 -10.46 -2.25
C PHE A 194 15.68 -10.66 -0.74
N LEU A 195 15.99 -11.90 -0.34
CA LEU A 195 16.37 -12.24 1.03
C LEU A 195 17.60 -11.48 1.50
N THR A 196 18.59 -11.31 0.64
CA THR A 196 19.83 -10.57 0.94
C THR A 196 19.54 -9.10 1.20
N VAL A 197 18.77 -8.45 0.32
CA VAL A 197 18.40 -7.03 0.47
C VAL A 197 17.61 -6.83 1.75
N LEU A 198 16.64 -7.70 2.02
CA LEU A 198 15.83 -7.63 3.24
C LEU A 198 16.68 -7.82 4.50
N ASN A 199 17.61 -8.78 4.51
CA ASN A 199 18.54 -8.98 5.63
C ASN A 199 19.47 -7.77 5.82
N VAL A 200 19.95 -7.17 4.72
CA VAL A 200 20.76 -5.95 4.76
C VAL A 200 19.97 -4.79 5.38
N ILE A 201 18.72 -4.57 4.95
CA ILE A 201 17.86 -3.50 5.46
C ILE A 201 17.55 -3.72 6.95
N THR A 202 17.02 -4.89 7.31
CA THR A 202 16.72 -5.23 8.71
C THR A 202 17.97 -5.22 9.60
N GLY A 203 19.10 -5.65 9.06
CA GLY A 203 20.42 -5.54 9.67
C GLY A 203 20.79 -4.09 9.98
N MET A 204 20.60 -3.15 9.04
CA MET A 204 20.86 -1.73 9.29
C MET A 204 19.85 -1.09 10.25
N MET A 205 18.62 -1.60 10.32
CA MET A 205 17.59 -1.07 11.21
C MET A 205 17.86 -1.37 12.68
N TRP A 206 18.08 -2.65 13.00
CA TRP A 206 18.22 -3.12 14.38
C TRP A 206 19.19 -4.29 14.52
N GLY A 207 20.03 -4.57 13.53
CA GLY A 207 20.92 -5.73 13.54
C GLY A 207 22.01 -5.67 14.62
N GLY A 208 22.22 -4.51 15.25
CA GLY A 208 23.01 -4.34 16.46
C GLY A 208 22.21 -4.57 17.75
N THR A 209 20.89 -4.40 17.70
CA THR A 209 19.96 -4.57 18.83
C THR A 209 19.61 -6.03 19.09
N VAL A 210 19.35 -6.82 18.03
CA VAL A 210 18.81 -8.18 18.19
C VAL A 210 19.90 -9.15 18.64
N LYS A 211 19.63 -9.91 19.71
CA LYS A 211 20.47 -11.04 20.15
C LYS A 211 20.55 -12.13 19.10
N ALA A 212 21.69 -12.81 18.99
CA ALA A 212 21.92 -13.82 17.96
C ALA A 212 20.86 -14.94 17.95
N GLU A 213 20.36 -15.32 19.13
CA GLU A 213 19.36 -16.36 19.35
C GLU A 213 17.97 -15.97 18.80
N ASP A 214 17.59 -14.70 18.94
CA ASP A 214 16.27 -14.19 18.54
C ASP A 214 16.22 -13.74 17.07
N ARG A 215 17.37 -13.52 16.42
CA ARG A 215 17.46 -12.96 15.05
C ARG A 215 16.71 -13.75 14.00
N VAL A 216 16.74 -15.08 14.09
CA VAL A 216 16.16 -15.95 13.07
C VAL A 216 14.64 -15.89 13.13
N THR A 217 14.06 -16.15 14.31
CA THR A 217 12.61 -16.15 14.51
C THR A 217 12.01 -14.77 14.26
N LEU A 218 12.61 -13.74 14.85
CA LEU A 218 12.10 -12.37 14.75
C LEU A 218 12.24 -11.80 13.34
N GLY A 219 13.30 -12.16 12.62
CA GLY A 219 13.48 -11.81 11.21
C GLY A 219 12.48 -12.51 10.30
N ALA A 220 12.13 -13.77 10.59
CA ALA A 220 11.12 -14.52 9.84
C ALA A 220 9.71 -13.95 10.06
N ASP A 221 9.32 -13.70 11.31
CA ASP A 221 8.03 -13.09 11.66
C ASP A 221 7.89 -11.71 11.02
N PHE A 222 8.93 -10.88 11.11
CA PHE A 222 8.96 -9.56 10.49
C PHE A 222 8.76 -9.64 8.97
N ARG A 223 9.54 -10.52 8.29
CA ARG A 223 9.43 -10.73 6.85
C ARG A 223 8.03 -11.17 6.43
N GLN A 224 7.45 -12.09 7.19
CA GLN A 224 6.10 -12.56 6.92
C GLN A 224 5.09 -11.40 6.98
N VAL A 225 5.12 -10.62 8.06
CA VAL A 225 4.21 -9.49 8.25
C VAL A 225 4.40 -8.43 7.16
N VAL A 226 5.64 -8.12 6.78
CA VAL A 226 5.96 -7.19 5.69
C VAL A 226 5.41 -7.70 4.35
N ASN A 227 5.63 -8.97 4.01
CA ASN A 227 5.12 -9.53 2.76
C ASN A 227 3.59 -9.49 2.68
N GLU A 228 2.90 -9.80 3.79
CA GLU A 228 1.44 -9.72 3.85
C GLU A 228 0.96 -8.26 3.69
N ILE A 229 1.65 -7.29 4.29
CA ILE A 229 1.31 -5.86 4.15
C ILE A 229 1.50 -5.40 2.70
N VAL A 230 2.61 -5.76 2.03
CA VAL A 230 2.81 -5.48 0.59
C VAL A 230 1.65 -6.05 -0.23
N GLY A 231 1.25 -7.30 0.07
CA GLY A 231 0.14 -7.95 -0.61
C GLY A 231 -1.15 -7.14 -0.55
N TYR A 232 -1.54 -6.68 0.64
CA TYR A 232 -2.75 -5.87 0.81
C TYR A 232 -2.64 -4.46 0.19
N LEU A 233 -1.45 -3.85 0.18
CA LEU A 233 -1.24 -2.57 -0.51
C LEU A 233 -1.40 -2.70 -2.03
N GLY A 234 -1.12 -3.87 -2.60
CA GLY A 234 -1.27 -4.16 -4.03
C GLY A 234 -2.69 -4.54 -4.47
N ILE A 235 -3.64 -4.74 -3.54
CA ILE A 235 -5.00 -5.14 -3.89
C ILE A 235 -5.77 -3.92 -4.45
N PRO A 236 -6.44 -4.05 -5.62
CA PRO A 236 -7.39 -3.05 -6.10
C PRO A 236 -8.64 -3.05 -5.22
N ASN A 237 -8.60 -2.28 -4.15
CA ASN A 237 -9.63 -2.25 -3.12
C ASN A 237 -10.79 -1.32 -3.51
N LEU A 238 -12.02 -1.85 -3.48
CA LEU A 238 -13.26 -1.17 -3.85
C LEU A 238 -13.52 0.04 -2.96
N SER A 239 -13.17 -0.04 -1.67
CA SER A 239 -13.30 1.09 -0.74
C SER A 239 -12.48 2.31 -1.19
N ASP A 240 -11.36 2.09 -1.87
CA ASP A 240 -10.52 3.16 -2.38
C ASP A 240 -11.10 3.81 -3.64
N PHE A 241 -11.90 3.11 -4.45
CA PHE A 241 -12.58 3.68 -5.62
C PHE A 241 -13.97 4.25 -5.31
N TYR A 242 -14.61 3.80 -4.23
CA TYR A 242 -15.95 4.17 -3.82
C TYR A 242 -16.00 4.51 -2.32
N PRO A 243 -15.71 5.76 -1.92
CA PRO A 243 -15.67 6.15 -0.50
C PRO A 243 -16.96 5.86 0.27
N GLY A 244 -18.12 5.91 -0.39
CA GLY A 244 -19.41 5.57 0.24
C GLY A 244 -19.56 4.08 0.62
N LEU A 245 -18.73 3.20 0.06
CA LEU A 245 -18.69 1.78 0.42
C LEU A 245 -17.59 1.45 1.43
N ALA A 246 -16.74 2.42 1.79
CA ALA A 246 -15.58 2.17 2.65
C ALA A 246 -15.95 1.62 4.03
N LEU A 247 -17.14 1.97 4.54
CA LEU A 247 -17.68 1.48 5.81
C LEU A 247 -17.89 -0.03 5.87
N PHE A 248 -18.08 -0.68 4.71
CA PHE A 248 -18.39 -2.11 4.66
C PHE A 248 -17.15 -3.00 4.59
N ASP A 249 -15.98 -2.44 4.26
CA ASP A 249 -14.73 -3.19 4.07
C ASP A 249 -14.94 -4.50 3.27
N LEU A 250 -15.56 -4.38 2.08
CA LEU A 250 -16.06 -5.54 1.32
C LEU A 250 -15.00 -6.60 1.00
N GLN A 251 -13.73 -6.20 0.89
CA GLN A 251 -12.59 -7.10 0.65
C GLN A 251 -11.81 -7.45 1.92
N GLY A 252 -12.23 -6.96 3.10
CA GLY A 252 -11.56 -7.19 4.38
C GLY A 252 -10.17 -6.55 4.51
N VAL A 253 -9.81 -5.66 3.58
CA VAL A 253 -8.47 -5.05 3.48
C VAL A 253 -8.18 -4.24 4.74
N GLN A 254 -9.13 -3.42 5.19
CA GLN A 254 -8.94 -2.59 6.38
C GLN A 254 -8.76 -3.46 7.63
N LYS A 255 -9.64 -4.45 7.82
CA LYS A 255 -9.59 -5.35 8.97
C LYS A 255 -8.28 -6.14 9.03
N ASN A 256 -7.86 -6.72 7.92
CA ASN A 256 -6.63 -7.53 7.89
C ASN A 256 -5.39 -6.65 8.07
N MET A 257 -5.39 -5.44 7.50
CA MET A 257 -4.30 -4.50 7.71
C MET A 257 -4.16 -4.08 9.18
N LYS A 258 -5.26 -3.86 9.91
CA LYS A 258 -5.22 -3.60 11.36
C LYS A 258 -4.58 -4.74 12.14
N VAL A 259 -4.84 -5.98 11.77
CA VAL A 259 -4.23 -7.15 12.42
C VAL A 259 -2.72 -7.18 12.18
N LEU A 260 -2.29 -6.93 10.94
CA LEU A 260 -0.88 -6.88 10.57
C LEU A 260 -0.14 -5.72 11.21
N ALA A 261 -0.74 -4.53 11.21
CA ALA A 261 -0.20 -3.34 11.87
C ALA A 261 0.05 -3.60 13.36
N LYS A 262 -0.87 -4.28 14.06
CA LYS A 262 -0.67 -4.67 15.47
C LYS A 262 0.47 -5.67 15.67
N LYS A 263 0.60 -6.68 14.80
CA LYS A 263 1.73 -7.63 14.85
C LYS A 263 3.06 -6.90 14.66
N LEU A 264 3.12 -6.03 13.64
CA LEU A 264 4.30 -5.24 13.33
C LEU A 264 4.66 -4.29 14.48
N ASP A 265 3.65 -3.65 15.08
CA ASP A 265 3.84 -2.76 16.21
C ASP A 265 4.45 -3.48 17.42
N GLY A 266 4.00 -4.71 17.69
CA GLY A 266 4.58 -5.57 18.72
C GLY A 266 6.05 -5.92 18.46
N ILE A 267 6.43 -6.16 17.20
CA ILE A 267 7.84 -6.36 16.81
C ILE A 267 8.64 -5.10 17.10
N PHE A 268 8.18 -3.92 16.66
CA PHE A 268 8.88 -2.67 16.89
C PHE A 268 9.02 -2.32 18.37
N GLU A 269 7.98 -2.51 19.18
CA GLU A 269 8.06 -2.30 20.64
C GLU A 269 9.09 -3.22 21.29
N SER A 270 9.10 -4.51 20.90
CA SER A 270 10.12 -5.44 21.39
C SER A 270 11.54 -4.96 21.09
N MET A 271 11.79 -4.46 19.87
CA MET A 271 13.10 -3.93 19.48
C MET A 271 13.47 -2.65 20.24
N ILE A 272 12.52 -1.73 20.37
CA ILE A 272 12.71 -0.48 21.11
C ILE A 272 13.06 -0.78 22.57
N ASP A 273 12.36 -1.71 23.19
CA ASP A 273 12.60 -2.11 24.58
C ASP A 273 13.95 -2.83 24.75
N GLN A 274 14.32 -3.72 23.82
CA GLN A 274 15.64 -4.34 23.82
C GLN A 274 16.74 -3.27 23.72
N ARG A 275 16.59 -2.33 22.79
CA ARG A 275 17.58 -1.25 22.60
C ARG A 275 17.72 -0.36 23.83
N ARG A 276 16.61 0.00 24.48
CA ARG A 276 16.64 0.80 25.72
C ARG A 276 17.38 0.10 26.87
N LYS A 277 17.35 -1.24 26.93
CA LYS A 277 18.05 -2.03 27.94
C LYS A 277 19.56 -2.14 27.70
N MET A 278 20.05 -1.89 26.49
CA MET A 278 21.46 -2.07 26.13
C MET A 278 22.37 -0.88 26.53
N GLY A 279 21.82 0.24 27.01
CA GLY A 279 22.60 1.42 27.40
C GLY A 279 23.17 2.22 26.21
N SER A 280 23.63 3.46 26.44
CA SER A 280 24.15 4.35 25.39
C SER A 280 25.58 4.03 24.94
N ASP A 281 26.31 3.21 25.70
CA ASP A 281 27.73 2.92 25.51
C ASP A 281 28.00 1.80 24.50
N ASP A 282 26.96 1.17 23.95
CA ASP A 282 27.15 0.11 22.97
C ASP A 282 27.51 0.70 21.60
N GLU A 283 28.67 0.31 21.05
CA GLU A 283 29.21 0.74 19.74
C GLU A 283 28.33 0.34 18.55
N ASN A 284 27.26 -0.43 18.80
CA ASN A 284 26.31 -0.94 17.82
C ASN A 284 25.39 0.15 17.25
N LYS A 285 25.95 0.93 16.32
CA LYS A 285 25.28 1.93 15.48
C LYS A 285 24.32 1.25 14.51
N ASP A 286 23.04 1.22 14.84
CA ASP A 286 21.97 0.92 13.89
C ASP A 286 20.97 2.07 13.84
N PHE A 287 20.09 2.06 12.83
CA PHE A 287 19.13 3.14 12.64
C PHE A 287 18.20 3.35 13.82
N LEU A 288 17.80 2.28 14.51
CA LEU A 288 16.97 2.38 15.71
C LEU A 288 17.66 3.22 16.80
N GLN A 289 18.95 3.02 17.04
CA GLN A 289 19.71 3.86 17.98
C GLN A 289 19.72 5.33 17.58
N PHE A 290 19.98 5.64 16.30
CA PHE A 290 20.00 7.01 15.81
C PHE A 290 18.65 7.71 15.96
N LEU A 291 17.56 7.02 15.60
CA LEU A 291 16.21 7.57 15.69
C LEU A 291 15.77 7.77 17.15
N LEU A 292 16.10 6.85 18.05
CA LEU A 292 15.80 7.01 19.48
C LEU A 292 16.55 8.21 20.07
N LYS A 293 17.84 8.37 19.75
CA LYS A 293 18.64 9.52 20.18
C LYS A 293 18.03 10.84 19.68
N LEU A 294 17.66 10.91 18.40
CA LEU A 294 17.03 12.09 17.81
C LEU A 294 15.70 12.44 18.50
N LYS A 295 14.88 11.42 18.82
CA LYS A 295 13.62 11.59 19.54
C LYS A 295 13.86 12.14 20.95
N ASP A 296 14.87 11.64 21.65
CA ASP A 296 15.18 12.05 23.03
C ASP A 296 15.87 13.43 23.09
N GLU A 297 16.60 13.84 22.05
CA GLU A 297 17.19 15.18 21.90
C GLU A 297 16.16 16.29 21.63
N GLY A 298 14.88 15.93 21.38
CA GLY A 298 13.75 16.85 21.51
C GLY A 298 13.47 17.79 20.32
N GLY A 299 14.17 17.66 19.19
CA GLY A 299 13.80 18.23 17.88
C GLY A 299 13.33 19.70 17.84
N ASP A 300 12.59 20.07 16.78
CA ASP A 300 11.88 21.35 16.69
C ASP A 300 10.58 21.26 17.51
N TYR A 301 10.36 22.18 18.45
CA TYR A 301 9.16 22.24 19.29
C TYR A 301 7.86 22.33 18.49
N LYS A 302 7.89 22.87 17.26
CA LYS A 302 6.72 22.98 16.37
C LYS A 302 6.38 21.67 15.67
N THR A 303 7.37 20.82 15.43
CA THR A 303 7.19 19.51 14.79
C THR A 303 7.99 18.45 15.55
N PRO A 304 7.48 17.97 16.69
CA PRO A 304 8.20 16.99 17.49
C PRO A 304 8.29 15.65 16.76
N PHE A 305 9.48 15.05 16.78
CA PHE A 305 9.68 13.69 16.32
C PHE A 305 9.21 12.71 17.40
N THR A 306 8.19 11.90 17.09
CA THR A 306 7.50 11.03 18.05
C THR A 306 7.86 9.56 17.84
N ILE A 307 7.44 8.69 18.77
CA ILE A 307 7.62 7.24 18.59
C ILE A 307 6.84 6.70 17.38
N ALA A 308 5.68 7.28 17.06
CA ALA A 308 4.91 6.92 15.88
C ALA A 308 5.67 7.27 14.60
N HIS A 309 6.31 8.44 14.55
CA HIS A 309 7.19 8.85 13.45
C HIS A 309 8.41 7.93 13.29
N LEU A 310 9.00 7.49 14.40
CA LEU A 310 10.10 6.52 14.39
C LEU A 310 9.66 5.19 13.78
N LYS A 311 8.55 4.63 14.29
CA LYS A 311 8.01 3.36 13.80
C LYS A 311 7.57 3.44 12.35
N SER A 312 6.98 4.56 11.92
CA SER A 312 6.57 4.76 10.53
C SER A 312 7.79 4.85 9.58
N LEU A 313 8.90 5.47 10.01
CA LEU A 313 10.15 5.46 9.23
C LEU A 313 10.76 4.06 9.12
N LEU A 314 10.80 3.29 10.23
CA LEU A 314 11.27 1.91 10.19
C LEU A 314 10.40 1.06 9.26
N MET A 315 9.08 1.28 9.26
CA MET A 315 8.18 0.60 8.35
C MET A 315 8.55 0.89 6.89
N VAL A 316 8.51 2.16 6.46
CA VAL A 316 8.65 2.56 5.05
C VAL A 316 9.89 1.98 4.37
N ILE A 317 11.01 1.97 5.07
CA ILE A 317 12.31 1.53 4.52
C ILE A 317 12.26 0.07 4.05
N ASN A 318 11.35 -0.76 4.59
CA ASN A 318 11.23 -2.16 4.21
C ASN A 318 10.31 -2.44 3.02
N TYR A 319 9.41 -1.51 2.66
CA TYR A 319 8.48 -1.69 1.55
C TYR A 319 8.90 -0.94 0.28
N SER A 320 9.83 0.02 0.41
CA SER A 320 10.14 1.00 -0.65
C SER A 320 11.37 0.65 -1.50
N LEU A 321 12.00 -0.52 -1.26
CA LEU A 321 13.22 -0.98 -1.96
C LEU A 321 13.13 -2.46 -2.32
#